data_AF-A0A7T7XM28-F1
#
_entry.id   AF-A0A7T7XM28-F1
#
_cell.length_a   1.000
_cell.length_b   1.000
_cell.length_c   1.000
_cell.angle_alpha   90.00
_cell.angle_beta   90.00
_cell.angle_gamma   90.00
#
_symmetry.space_group_name_H-M   'P 1'
#
loop_
_entity.id
_entity.type
_entity.pdbx_description
1 polymer ?
#
loop_
_entity_poly.entity_id
_entity_poly.type
_entity_poly.pdbx_seq_one_letter_code
_entity_poly.pdbx_strand_id
1 'polypeptide(L)'
;MDTENTEVFSLQALICPKCGSGEFKPIGFKGSASREIFSQLGLRTMAHTNEHGPLVCRCLQCGTKFTGRPRPAEPEELLESPCTISLTRSGGFIGALIDFPVFLNGVRAGSLGSGQTIEISTKVKHNVLFVASETGAAFSNFFRFDAVPGGTETLTFSR
;
A
#
# COMPACT_ATOMS: atom_id res chain seq x y z
N MET A 1 24.37 20.96 -3.82
CA MET A 1 23.25 20.31 -4.54
C MET A 1 22.86 19.13 -3.69
N ASP A 2 21.97 19.40 -2.73
CA ASP A 2 21.51 18.38 -1.79
C ASP A 2 20.57 17.48 -2.57
N THR A 3 21.04 16.30 -2.96
CA THR A 3 20.15 15.20 -3.35
C THR A 3 19.30 14.90 -2.12
N GLU A 4 18.06 15.39 -2.09
CA GLU A 4 17.03 14.93 -1.17
C GLU A 4 17.03 13.41 -1.24
N ASN A 5 17.62 12.79 -0.21
CA ASN A 5 17.65 11.36 -0.06
C ASN A 5 16.23 10.97 0.35
N THR A 6 15.33 10.90 -0.64
CA THR A 6 13.95 10.48 -0.42
C THR A 6 14.02 9.04 0.05
N GLU A 7 13.82 8.82 1.35
CA GLU A 7 13.86 7.50 1.95
C GLU A 7 12.84 6.60 1.23
N VAL A 8 13.34 5.58 0.54
CA VAL A 8 12.52 4.56 -0.11
C VAL A 8 12.28 3.44 0.88
N PHE A 9 11.03 3.00 1.00
CA PHE A 9 10.63 1.99 1.97
C PHE A 9 10.36 0.64 1.32
N SER A 10 10.64 -0.42 2.09
CA SER A 10 10.43 -1.80 1.72
C SER A 10 9.67 -2.54 2.82
N LEU A 11 9.00 -3.63 2.42
CA LEU A 11 8.37 -4.59 3.31
C LEU A 11 8.99 -5.99 3.20
N GLN A 12 10.11 -6.15 2.50
CA GLN A 12 10.72 -7.46 2.25
C GLN A 12 11.18 -8.14 3.54
N ALA A 13 11.75 -7.37 4.48
CA ALA A 13 12.15 -7.87 5.80
C ALA A 13 10.97 -8.20 6.73
N LEU A 14 9.72 -7.95 6.31
CA LEU A 14 8.55 -8.19 7.16
C LEU A 14 8.17 -9.67 7.17
N ILE A 15 8.44 -10.33 8.29
CA ILE A 15 8.11 -11.74 8.52
C ILE A 15 6.99 -11.92 9.55
N CYS A 16 6.21 -12.98 9.38
CA CYS A 16 5.20 -13.37 10.35
C CYS A 16 5.86 -13.85 11.66
N PRO A 17 5.54 -13.25 12.82
CA PRO A 17 6.19 -13.62 14.09
C PRO A 17 5.81 -15.01 14.59
N LYS A 18 4.74 -15.62 14.06
CA LYS A 18 4.30 -16.96 14.48
C LYS A 18 4.97 -18.09 13.69
N CYS A 19 5.20 -17.90 12.39
CA CYS A 19 5.64 -18.98 11.49
C CYS A 19 6.86 -18.62 10.63
N GLY A 20 7.40 -17.40 10.75
CA GLY A 20 8.57 -16.95 9.99
C GLY A 20 8.34 -16.62 8.52
N SER A 21 7.14 -16.87 7.97
CA SER A 21 6.86 -16.61 6.55
C SER A 21 6.84 -15.12 6.21
N GLY A 22 7.48 -14.74 5.09
CA GLY A 22 7.39 -13.42 4.45
C GLY A 22 6.17 -13.24 3.53
N GLU A 23 5.29 -14.25 3.46
CA GLU A 23 4.05 -14.20 2.69
C GLU A 23 2.93 -13.61 3.54
N PHE A 24 2.50 -12.40 3.20
CA PHE A 24 1.47 -11.68 3.91
C PHE A 24 0.65 -10.80 2.98
N LYS A 25 -0.55 -10.45 3.45
CA LYS A 25 -1.45 -9.49 2.83
C LYS A 25 -1.64 -8.29 3.76
N PRO A 26 -1.44 -7.05 3.29
CA PRO A 26 -1.88 -5.85 3.99
C PRO A 26 -3.40 -5.87 4.19
N ILE A 27 -3.87 -5.61 5.42
CA ILE A 27 -5.31 -5.47 5.71
C ILE A 27 -5.69 -4.07 6.19
N GLY A 28 -4.72 -3.17 6.29
CA GLY A 28 -4.92 -1.76 6.63
C GLY A 28 -3.95 -1.29 7.70
N PHE A 29 -4.25 -0.17 8.36
CA PHE A 29 -3.43 0.40 9.42
C PHE A 29 -4.07 0.21 10.80
N LYS A 30 -3.25 0.12 11.86
CA LYS A 30 -3.78 -0.05 13.22
C LYS A 30 -4.72 1.12 13.57
N GLY A 31 -5.94 0.79 13.99
CA GLY A 31 -7.00 1.76 14.30
C GLY A 31 -8.03 2.00 13.18
N SER A 32 -7.86 1.41 12.00
CA SER A 32 -8.83 1.53 10.90
C SER A 32 -10.15 0.80 11.18
N ALA A 33 -10.10 -0.38 11.82
CA ALA A 33 -11.29 -1.18 12.14
C ALA A 33 -12.28 -0.49 13.11
N SER A 34 -11.77 0.30 14.06
CA SER A 34 -12.62 1.07 14.99
C SER A 34 -13.28 2.28 14.31
N ARG A 35 -12.74 2.74 13.17
CA ARG A 35 -13.25 3.89 12.42
C ARG A 35 -14.38 3.51 11.45
N GLU A 36 -14.43 2.26 10.96
CA GLU A 36 -15.56 1.78 10.14
C GLU A 36 -16.88 1.72 10.92
N ILE A 37 -16.82 1.38 12.21
CA ILE A 37 -18.00 1.37 13.09
C ILE A 37 -18.49 2.82 13.34
N PHE A 38 -17.56 3.78 13.47
CA PHE A 38 -17.89 5.19 13.68
C PHE A 38 -18.42 5.89 12.41
N SER A 39 -17.92 5.54 11.22
CA SER A 39 -18.42 6.14 9.98
C SER A 39 -19.85 5.73 9.64
N GLN A 40 -20.26 4.50 10.02
CA GLN A 40 -21.66 4.06 9.93
C GLN A 40 -22.60 4.84 10.86
N LEU A 41 -22.09 5.46 11.93
CA LEU A 41 -22.87 6.26 12.88
C LEU A 41 -23.00 7.76 12.50
N GLY A 42 -22.56 8.16 11.31
CA GLY A 42 -22.75 9.53 10.81
C GLY A 42 -21.82 10.61 11.41
N LEU A 43 -20.92 10.26 12.33
CA LEU A 43 -19.87 11.16 12.80
C LEU A 43 -18.69 11.16 11.82
N ARG A 44 -18.74 12.03 10.81
CA ARG A 44 -17.62 12.32 9.92
C ARG A 44 -16.53 13.11 10.66
N THR A 45 -15.72 12.42 11.47
CA THR A 45 -14.41 12.95 11.83
C THR A 45 -13.47 12.69 10.67
N MET A 46 -13.12 13.75 9.93
CA MET A 46 -12.05 13.77 8.92
C MET A 46 -10.74 13.48 9.63
N ALA A 47 -10.44 12.20 9.83
CA ALA A 47 -9.23 11.78 10.52
C ALA A 47 -8.16 11.53 9.46
N HIS A 48 -7.18 12.44 9.40
CA HIS A 48 -5.92 12.23 8.71
C HIS A 48 -5.45 10.78 8.91
N THR A 49 -5.34 10.04 7.82
CA THR A 49 -4.65 8.76 7.81
C THR A 49 -3.22 9.05 8.24
N ASN A 50 -2.82 8.60 9.42
CA ASN A 50 -1.42 8.67 9.83
C ASN A 50 -0.62 7.92 8.77
N GLU A 51 0.10 8.68 7.93
CA GLU A 51 0.82 8.18 6.75
C GLU A 51 1.96 7.21 7.13
N HIS A 52 2.21 7.04 8.45
CA HIS A 52 3.26 6.22 9.05
C HIS A 52 2.76 5.29 10.18
N GLY A 53 1.45 5.01 10.24
CA GLY A 53 0.91 4.08 11.23
C GLY A 53 1.43 2.64 11.04
N PRO A 54 1.47 1.80 12.08
CA PRO A 54 1.86 0.40 11.92
C PRO A 54 0.87 -0.31 10.99
N LEU A 55 1.41 -0.91 9.94
CA LEU A 55 0.68 -1.70 8.96
C LEU A 55 0.20 -2.99 9.62
N VAL A 56 -1.08 -3.28 9.50
CA VAL A 56 -1.65 -4.56 9.92
C VAL A 56 -1.62 -5.50 8.73
N CYS A 57 -1.03 -6.67 8.94
CA CYS A 57 -0.91 -7.71 7.95
C CYS A 57 -1.61 -8.99 8.42
N ARG A 58 -2.06 -9.79 7.47
CA ARG A 58 -2.47 -11.18 7.68
C ARG A 58 -1.47 -12.09 6.97
N CYS A 59 -0.85 -12.99 7.72
CA CYS A 59 0.03 -14.01 7.14
C CYS A 59 -0.78 -14.92 6.21
N LEU A 60 -0.28 -15.15 5.01
CA LEU A 60 -0.94 -16.02 4.03
C LEU A 60 -0.75 -17.51 4.36
N GLN A 61 0.30 -17.87 5.11
CA GLN A 61 0.60 -19.26 5.48
C GLN A 61 -0.21 -19.72 6.71
N CYS A 62 -0.14 -18.99 7.82
CA CYS A 62 -0.75 -19.42 9.09
C CYS A 62 -1.99 -18.60 9.50
N GLY A 63 -2.43 -17.64 8.67
CA GLY A 63 -3.60 -16.79 8.93
C GLY A 63 -3.45 -15.78 10.06
N THR A 64 -2.32 -15.81 10.78
CA THR A 64 -2.10 -14.95 11.96
C THR A 64 -2.05 -13.49 11.55
N LYS A 65 -2.79 -12.66 12.29
CA LYS A 65 -2.73 -11.20 12.18
C LYS A 65 -1.53 -10.70 12.96
N PHE A 66 -0.77 -9.78 12.38
CA PHE A 66 0.38 -9.16 13.03
C PHE A 66 0.55 -7.73 12.52
N THR A 67 1.36 -6.94 13.22
CA THR A 67 1.68 -5.57 12.82
C THR A 67 3.13 -5.48 12.37
N GLY A 68 3.37 -4.80 11.26
CA GLY A 68 4.67 -4.44 10.74
C GLY A 68 4.82 -2.92 10.61
N ARG A 69 6.05 -2.47 10.41
CA ARG A 69 6.33 -1.09 9.96
C ARG A 69 7.16 -1.18 8.67
N PRO A 70 6.87 -0.33 7.67
CA PRO A 70 7.81 -0.10 6.58
C PRO A 70 9.17 0.26 7.15
N ARG A 71 10.23 -0.27 6.53
CA ARG A 71 11.61 0.08 6.86
C ARG A 71 12.27 0.70 5.64
N PRO A 72 13.29 1.57 5.82
CA PRO A 72 14.14 1.97 4.71
C PRO A 72 14.64 0.73 3.96
N ALA A 73 14.60 0.77 2.64
CA ALA A 73 15.10 -0.31 1.79
C ALA A 73 16.62 -0.41 1.93
N GLU A 74 17.13 -1.62 2.09
CA GLU A 74 18.56 -1.88 2.11
C GLU A 74 19.17 -1.67 0.70
N PRO A 75 20.47 -1.34 0.58
CA PRO A 75 21.09 -1.08 -0.72
C PRO A 75 20.93 -2.21 -1.75
N GLU A 76 20.90 -3.46 -1.29
CA GLU A 76 20.68 -4.66 -2.09
C GLU A 76 19.24 -4.81 -2.62
N GLU A 77 18.27 -4.16 -1.98
CA GLU A 77 16.87 -4.11 -2.42
C GLU A 77 16.62 -3.01 -3.46
N LEU A 78 17.58 -2.11 -3.67
CA LEU A 78 17.44 -0.97 -4.57
C LEU A 78 17.68 -1.35 -6.04
N LEU A 79 16.94 -0.71 -6.93
CA LEU A 79 17.11 -0.73 -8.37
C LEU A 79 18.15 0.30 -8.80
N GLU A 80 18.91 -0.02 -9.85
CA GLU A 80 19.87 0.92 -10.46
C GLU A 80 19.17 2.12 -11.11
N SER A 81 17.98 1.90 -11.64
CA SER A 81 17.11 2.94 -12.21
C SER A 81 15.66 2.73 -11.75
N PRO A 82 14.90 3.81 -11.53
CA PRO A 82 13.51 3.67 -11.07
C PRO A 82 12.65 2.90 -12.05
N CYS A 83 11.72 2.11 -11.53
CA CYS A 83 10.62 1.52 -12.29
C CYS A 83 9.38 2.41 -12.17
N THR A 84 8.63 2.55 -13.26
CA THR A 84 7.34 3.24 -13.26
C THR A 84 6.22 2.24 -13.05
N ILE A 85 5.25 2.58 -12.21
CA ILE A 85 4.05 1.77 -11.96
C ILE A 85 2.87 2.59 -12.46
N SER A 86 2.18 2.10 -13.49
CA SER A 86 0.94 2.66 -13.98
C SER A 86 -0.23 1.89 -13.35
N LEU A 87 -0.92 2.53 -12.40
CA LEU A 87 -2.06 1.93 -11.70
C LEU A 87 -3.35 2.57 -12.18
N THR A 88 -4.21 1.77 -12.81
CA THR A 88 -5.54 2.19 -13.27
C THR A 88 -6.62 1.64 -12.37
N ARG A 89 -7.59 2.46 -11.97
CA ARG A 89 -8.84 1.97 -11.39
C ARG A 89 -9.88 1.77 -12.48
N SER A 90 -10.43 0.57 -12.57
CA SER A 90 -11.56 0.28 -13.46
C SER A 90 -12.72 1.24 -13.15
N GLY A 91 -13.29 1.86 -14.19
CA GLY A 91 -14.47 2.71 -14.05
C GLY A 91 -15.72 1.89 -13.73
N GLY A 92 -16.54 2.37 -12.81
CA GLY A 92 -17.82 1.77 -12.45
C GLY A 92 -18.76 2.77 -11.76
N PHE A 93 -20.06 2.50 -11.77
CA PHE A 93 -21.07 3.39 -11.17
C PHE A 93 -20.99 3.46 -9.63
N ILE A 94 -20.48 2.42 -8.97
CA ILE A 94 -20.42 2.35 -7.50
C ILE A 94 -19.14 3.01 -6.99
N GLY A 95 -19.27 4.07 -6.20
CA GLY A 95 -18.14 4.77 -5.58
C GLY A 95 -17.36 5.67 -6.54
N ALA A 96 -17.97 6.12 -7.64
CA ALA A 96 -17.34 6.95 -8.67
C ALA A 96 -16.79 8.30 -8.15
N LEU A 97 -17.37 8.82 -7.06
CA LEU A 97 -17.03 10.12 -6.47
C LEU A 97 -16.02 10.04 -5.31
N ILE A 98 -15.53 8.84 -4.97
CA ILE A 98 -14.61 8.64 -3.85
C ILE A 98 -13.25 8.23 -4.40
N ASP A 99 -12.22 9.02 -4.11
CA ASP A 99 -10.84 8.65 -4.39
C ASP A 99 -10.31 7.76 -3.27
N PHE A 100 -9.57 6.72 -3.63
CA PHE A 100 -8.98 5.83 -2.65
C PHE A 100 -7.49 6.09 -2.48
N PRO A 101 -6.97 6.23 -1.25
CA PRO A 101 -5.54 6.31 -1.03
C PRO A 101 -4.83 5.03 -1.49
N VAL A 102 -3.75 5.21 -2.24
CA VAL A 102 -2.87 4.15 -2.73
C VAL A 102 -1.60 4.15 -1.90
N PHE A 103 -1.16 2.96 -1.50
CA PHE A 103 0.04 2.75 -0.71
C PHE A 103 1.00 1.83 -1.44
N LEU A 104 2.26 2.25 -1.51
CA LEU A 104 3.38 1.45 -1.99
C LEU A 104 4.31 1.17 -0.81
N ASN A 105 4.58 -0.11 -0.55
CA ASN A 105 5.41 -0.59 0.56
C ASN A 105 4.99 -0.01 1.93
N GLY A 106 3.67 0.23 2.09
CA GLY A 106 3.08 0.79 3.31
C GLY A 106 3.19 2.31 3.46
N VAL A 107 3.74 3.02 2.47
CA VAL A 107 3.79 4.48 2.41
C VAL A 107 2.79 5.00 1.39
N ARG A 108 2.15 6.14 1.68
CA ARG A 108 1.15 6.72 0.77
C ARG A 108 1.84 7.22 -0.51
N ALA A 109 1.39 6.70 -1.65
CA ALA A 109 1.96 6.99 -2.97
C ALA A 109 1.04 7.88 -3.83
N GLY A 110 -0.25 7.96 -3.49
CA GLY A 110 -1.20 8.78 -4.22
C GLY A 110 -2.65 8.55 -3.83
N SER A 111 -3.55 9.01 -4.68
CA SER A 111 -4.99 8.81 -4.59
C SER A 111 -5.52 8.37 -5.94
N LEU A 112 -6.48 7.44 -5.95
CA LEU A 112 -6.98 6.79 -7.16
C LEU A 112 -8.49 6.93 -7.27
N GLY A 113 -8.92 7.86 -8.11
CA GLY A 113 -10.30 8.08 -8.50
C GLY A 113 -10.82 7.05 -9.49
N SER A 114 -12.14 7.05 -9.71
CA SER A 114 -12.78 6.11 -10.64
C SER A 114 -12.39 6.38 -12.09
N GLY A 115 -11.95 5.35 -12.82
CA GLY A 115 -11.48 5.48 -14.20
C GLY A 115 -10.12 6.19 -14.34
N GLN A 116 -9.50 6.58 -13.23
CA GLN A 116 -8.23 7.28 -13.23
C GLN A 116 -7.07 6.29 -13.35
N THR A 117 -6.00 6.75 -14.00
CA THR A 117 -4.67 6.15 -13.92
C THR A 117 -3.74 7.10 -13.16
N ILE A 118 -2.93 6.55 -12.25
CA ILE A 118 -1.84 7.27 -11.61
C ILE A 118 -0.51 6.60 -11.93
N GLU A 119 0.54 7.39 -11.99
CA GLU A 119 1.92 6.91 -12.14
C GLU A 119 2.66 7.05 -10.80
N ILE A 120 3.29 5.97 -10.37
CA ILE A 120 4.07 5.89 -9.15
C ILE A 120 5.48 5.42 -9.53
N SER A 121 6.51 6.09 -9.04
CA SER A 121 7.89 5.62 -9.23
C SER A 121 8.34 4.79 -8.03
N THR A 122 9.03 3.67 -8.28
CA THR A 122 9.70 2.88 -7.23
C THR A 122 11.16 2.68 -7.58
N LYS A 123 12.02 2.70 -6.56
CA LYS A 123 13.43 2.27 -6.65
C LYS A 123 13.66 0.95 -5.92
N VAL A 124 12.61 0.26 -5.47
CA VAL A 124 12.73 -1.00 -4.72
C VAL A 124 12.43 -2.17 -5.66
N LYS A 125 13.18 -3.26 -5.56
CA LYS A 125 12.99 -4.49 -6.33
C LYS A 125 11.66 -5.16 -5.98
N HIS A 126 11.42 -5.45 -4.71
CA HIS A 126 10.26 -6.19 -4.26
C HIS A 126 9.19 -5.25 -3.70
N ASN A 127 8.04 -5.17 -4.37
CA ASN A 127 7.02 -4.19 -4.05
C ASN A 127 5.71 -4.83 -3.60
N VAL A 128 5.05 -4.16 -2.66
CA VAL A 128 3.67 -4.44 -2.26
C VAL A 128 2.86 -3.16 -2.43
N LEU A 129 1.91 -3.18 -3.35
CA LEU A 129 0.98 -2.08 -3.60
C LEU A 129 -0.41 -2.47 -3.14
N PHE A 130 -1.08 -1.60 -2.40
CA PHE A 130 -2.47 -1.82 -2.02
C PHE A 130 -3.24 -0.51 -1.97
N VAL A 131 -4.55 -0.62 -2.15
CA VAL A 131 -5.48 0.50 -2.06
C VAL A 131 -6.26 0.36 -0.76
N ALA A 132 -6.47 1.47 -0.05
CA ALA A 132 -7.25 1.48 1.19
C ALA A 132 -8.48 2.38 1.07
N SER A 133 -9.45 2.19 1.95
CA SER A 133 -10.54 3.14 2.16
C SER A 133 -10.06 4.38 2.92
N GLU A 134 -10.89 5.41 3.00
CA GLU A 134 -10.65 6.62 3.80
C GLU A 134 -10.42 6.31 5.30
N THR A 135 -10.96 5.19 5.80
CA THR A 135 -10.75 4.74 7.18
C THR A 135 -9.40 4.06 7.40
N GLY A 136 -8.63 3.80 6.33
CA GLY A 136 -7.35 3.09 6.36
C GLY A 136 -7.46 1.57 6.36
N ALA A 137 -8.63 1.00 6.01
CA ALA A 137 -8.79 -0.44 5.80
C ALA A 137 -8.39 -0.79 4.36
N ALA A 138 -7.49 -1.77 4.18
CA ALA A 138 -7.06 -2.16 2.84
C ALA A 138 -8.14 -2.99 2.14
N PHE A 139 -8.32 -2.78 0.84
CA PHE A 139 -9.19 -3.63 0.04
C PHE A 139 -8.63 -5.05 -0.08
N SER A 140 -9.49 -5.97 -0.50
CA SER A 140 -9.08 -7.36 -0.72
C SER A 140 -7.99 -7.49 -1.78
N ASN A 141 -7.98 -6.58 -2.75
CA ASN A 141 -7.04 -6.62 -3.86
C ASN A 141 -5.77 -5.86 -3.46
N PHE A 142 -4.64 -6.53 -3.65
CA PHE A 142 -3.30 -5.98 -3.45
C PHE A 142 -2.39 -6.63 -4.49
N PHE A 143 -1.28 -5.98 -4.79
CA PHE A 143 -0.32 -6.42 -5.78
C PHE A 143 1.00 -6.67 -5.08
N ARG A 144 1.61 -7.81 -5.37
CA ARG A 144 3.00 -8.11 -5.03
C ARG A 144 3.70 -8.38 -6.36
N PHE A 145 4.80 -7.68 -6.61
CA PHE A 145 5.51 -7.76 -7.87
C PHE A 145 6.99 -7.38 -7.70
N ASP A 146 7.81 -7.90 -8.60
CA ASP A 146 9.23 -7.58 -8.69
C ASP A 146 9.42 -6.55 -9.81
N ALA A 147 9.87 -5.36 -9.46
CA ALA A 147 10.12 -4.28 -10.40
C ALA A 147 11.44 -4.48 -11.14
N VAL A 148 11.47 -4.14 -12.42
CA VAL A 148 12.65 -4.20 -13.28
C VAL A 148 13.29 -2.81 -13.39
N PRO A 149 14.63 -2.67 -13.34
CA PRO A 149 15.29 -1.37 -13.51
C PRO A 149 14.88 -0.69 -14.82
N GLY A 150 14.35 0.53 -14.75
CA GLY A 150 13.87 1.30 -15.90
C GLY A 150 12.62 0.73 -16.57
N GLY A 151 12.00 -0.29 -15.96
CA GLY A 151 10.82 -0.97 -16.46
C GLY A 151 9.53 -0.18 -16.21
N THR A 152 8.43 -0.76 -16.69
CA THR A 152 7.08 -0.26 -16.41
C THR A 152 6.16 -1.41 -16.04
N GLU A 153 5.56 -1.32 -14.85
CA GLU A 153 4.54 -2.24 -14.37
C GLU A 153 3.15 -1.63 -14.60
N THR A 154 2.24 -2.39 -15.21
CA THR A 154 0.85 -1.94 -15.44
C THR A 154 -0.10 -2.75 -14.59
N LEU A 155 -0.81 -2.09 -13.69
CA LEU A 155 -1.70 -2.73 -12.71
C LEU A 155 -3.12 -2.18 -12.86
N THR A 156 -4.12 -3.04 -12.70
CA THR A 156 -5.53 -2.64 -12.72
C THR A 156 -6.22 -3.00 -11.41
N PHE A 157 -6.79 -2.00 -10.75
CA PHE A 157 -7.60 -2.15 -9.55
C PHE A 157 -9.09 -2.07 -9.90
N SER A 158 -9.84 -3.12 -9.58
CA SER A 158 -11.29 -3.15 -9.72
C SER A 158 -11.94 -3.25 -8.34
N ARG A 159 -12.98 -2.44 -8.10
CA ARG A 159 -13.81 -2.46 -6.90
C ARG A 159 -15.28 -2.48 -7.27
#